data_AF-A0A9J6CZF5-F1
#
_entry.id   AF-A0A9J6CZF5-F1
#
_cell.length_a   1.000
_cell.length_b   1.000
_cell.length_c   1.000
_cell.angle_alpha   90.00
_cell.angle_beta   90.00
_cell.angle_gamma   90.00
#
_symmetry.space_group_name_H-M   'P 1'
#
loop_
_entity.id
_entity.type
_entity.pdbx_description
1 polymer ?
#
loop_
_entity_poly.entity_id
_entity_poly.type
_entity_poly.pdbx_seq_one_letter_code
_entity_poly.pdbx_strand_id
1 'polypeptide(L)'
;MRLTRRPVVAFLASAVAAVGALALVVLLVRKIRVVLAGEVLLTEERASYTVRLEKHVSVTHDVRLLRFALKSPHQKLGFHVGEHVLLYARIGDRKVMRPYTPVSRVDRRGSFDIMVKIYPAGVSRKYPNGGLMSQYLDSLKPGDKIQIQGPKGRFVYEGRGKFATADGHKLPLVARLGLVAAGSGVTPMLQLLRHLLADNADRTTVMMIDVNSSEQDIIARQELDDYAKNHAAFMLGRVRWEPATNDETHRTQVPTTGWQRWDRAHRPGGNAETCCLEDLESDKTASWHH
;
A
#
# COMPACT_ATOMS: atom_id res chain seq x y z
N MET A 1 26.09 -46.46 -66.69
CA MET A 1 25.53 -46.78 -65.36
C MET A 1 25.62 -45.53 -64.47
N ARG A 2 24.57 -44.69 -64.42
CA ARG A 2 24.57 -43.46 -63.60
C ARG A 2 23.81 -43.74 -62.30
N LEU A 3 24.54 -44.04 -61.22
CA LEU A 3 23.94 -44.19 -59.88
C LEU A 3 23.46 -42.83 -59.37
N THR A 4 22.16 -42.73 -59.14
CA THR A 4 21.45 -41.56 -58.63
C THR A 4 21.74 -41.34 -57.14
N ARG A 5 22.78 -40.55 -56.83
CA ARG A 5 22.99 -39.95 -55.49
C ARG A 5 21.95 -38.85 -55.24
N ARG A 6 20.71 -39.19 -54.91
CA ARG A 6 19.65 -38.22 -54.59
C ARG A 6 18.85 -38.43 -53.29
N PRO A 7 18.78 -39.61 -52.64
CA PRO A 7 17.97 -39.73 -51.43
C PRO A 7 18.64 -39.13 -50.19
N VAL A 8 19.95 -39.31 -50.00
CA VAL A 8 20.65 -38.91 -48.77
C VAL A 8 20.66 -37.39 -48.54
N VAL A 9 20.78 -36.59 -49.61
CA VAL A 9 20.83 -35.12 -49.51
C VAL A 9 19.47 -34.53 -49.10
N ALA A 10 18.36 -35.12 -49.58
CA ALA A 10 17.01 -34.67 -49.23
C ALA A 10 16.68 -34.96 -47.76
N PHE A 11 17.05 -36.15 -47.25
CA PHE A 11 16.86 -36.50 -45.84
C PHE A 11 17.69 -35.64 -44.88
N LEU A 12 18.92 -35.28 -45.27
CA LEU A 12 19.76 -34.37 -44.48
C LEU A 12 19.18 -32.95 -44.43
N ALA A 13 18.64 -32.44 -45.54
CA ALA A 13 18.02 -31.13 -45.59
C ALA A 13 16.75 -31.04 -44.71
N SER A 14 15.90 -32.08 -44.71
CA SER A 14 14.72 -32.12 -43.85
C SER A 14 15.05 -32.22 -42.37
N ALA A 15 16.10 -32.97 -42.02
CA ALA A 15 16.56 -33.10 -40.63
C ALA A 15 17.11 -31.77 -40.09
N VAL A 16 17.89 -31.03 -40.89
CA VAL A 16 18.41 -29.70 -40.51
C VAL A 16 17.27 -28.69 -40.32
N ALA A 17 16.27 -28.69 -41.21
CA ALA A 17 15.10 -27.80 -41.08
C ALA A 17 14.28 -28.10 -39.81
N ALA A 18 14.07 -29.38 -39.49
CA ALA A 18 13.35 -29.79 -38.27
C ALA A 18 14.09 -29.39 -36.99
N VAL A 19 15.42 -29.57 -36.94
CA VAL A 19 16.26 -29.12 -35.81
C VAL A 19 16.24 -27.60 -35.67
N GLY A 20 16.31 -26.86 -36.79
CA GLY A 20 16.21 -25.40 -36.80
C GLY A 20 14.86 -24.88 -36.28
N ALA A 21 13.75 -25.49 -36.70
CA ALA A 21 12.41 -25.16 -36.22
C ALA A 21 12.26 -25.47 -34.72
N LEU A 22 12.75 -26.61 -34.25
CA LEU A 22 12.71 -26.98 -32.84
C LEU A 22 13.55 -26.01 -31.99
N ALA A 23 14.74 -25.64 -32.44
CA ALA A 23 15.58 -24.64 -31.77
C ALA A 23 14.88 -23.27 -31.69
N LEU A 24 14.22 -22.84 -32.77
CA LEU A 24 13.46 -21.59 -32.79
C LEU A 24 12.28 -21.61 -31.80
N VAL A 25 11.54 -22.71 -31.74
CA VAL A 25 10.45 -22.90 -30.77
C VAL A 25 10.99 -22.89 -29.34
N VAL A 26 12.11 -23.57 -29.06
CA VAL A 26 12.75 -23.54 -27.73
C VAL A 26 13.21 -22.12 -27.36
N LEU A 27 13.76 -21.36 -28.30
CA LEU A 27 14.15 -19.97 -28.08
C LEU A 27 12.93 -19.07 -27.83
N LEU A 28 11.84 -19.26 -28.57
CA LEU A 28 10.57 -18.57 -28.36
C LEU A 28 9.98 -18.89 -26.99
N VAL A 29 9.90 -20.17 -26.62
CA VAL A 29 9.41 -20.61 -25.30
C VAL A 29 10.29 -20.09 -24.18
N ARG A 30 11.62 -20.10 -24.35
CA ARG A 30 12.55 -19.48 -23.38
C ARG A 30 12.31 -17.98 -23.25
N LYS A 31 12.17 -17.25 -24.36
CA LYS A 31 11.90 -15.80 -24.34
C LYS A 31 10.56 -15.51 -23.66
N ILE A 32 9.52 -16.27 -23.97
CA ILE A 32 8.19 -16.17 -23.34
C ILE A 32 8.29 -16.46 -21.84
N ARG A 33 8.98 -17.54 -21.43
CA ARG A 33 9.19 -17.84 -20.00
C ARG A 33 9.97 -16.75 -19.27
N VAL A 34 11.00 -16.17 -19.88
CA VAL A 34 11.77 -15.06 -19.29
C VAL A 34 10.90 -13.80 -19.16
N VAL A 35 10.03 -13.53 -20.15
CA VAL A 35 9.07 -12.41 -20.09
C VAL A 35 8.04 -12.63 -18.97
N LEU A 36 7.49 -13.83 -18.84
CA LEU A 36 6.51 -14.17 -17.80
C LEU A 36 7.14 -14.20 -16.40
N ALA A 37 8.33 -14.77 -16.23
CA ALA A 37 9.04 -14.84 -14.96
C ALA A 37 9.54 -13.47 -14.46
N GLY A 38 9.58 -12.46 -15.33
CA GLY A 38 10.00 -11.09 -15.00
C GLY A 38 8.85 -10.12 -14.72
N GLU A 39 7.58 -10.58 -14.74
CA GLU A 39 6.44 -9.66 -14.66
C GLU A 39 6.22 -9.11 -13.23
N VAL A 40 6.60 -9.85 -12.19
CA VAL A 40 6.39 -9.48 -10.79
C VAL A 40 7.72 -9.53 -10.03
N LEU A 41 7.96 -8.58 -9.13
CA LEU A 41 9.18 -8.57 -8.32
C LEU A 41 9.05 -9.47 -7.09
N LEU A 42 8.02 -9.26 -6.28
CA LEU A 42 7.80 -9.97 -5.02
C LEU A 42 7.12 -11.31 -5.28
N THR A 43 7.91 -12.31 -5.66
CA THR A 43 7.44 -13.67 -5.94
C THR A 43 7.48 -14.58 -4.71
N GLU A 44 8.37 -14.31 -3.77
CA GLU A 44 8.58 -15.10 -2.57
C GLU A 44 8.58 -14.20 -1.34
N GLU A 45 7.67 -14.48 -0.41
CA GLU A 45 7.41 -13.68 0.80
C GLU A 45 8.65 -13.49 1.69
N ARG A 46 9.62 -14.41 1.61
CA ARG A 46 10.86 -14.40 2.40
C ARG A 46 12.10 -13.95 1.62
N ALA A 47 12.02 -13.83 0.30
CA ALA A 47 13.16 -13.39 -0.51
C ALA A 47 13.43 -11.89 -0.33
N SER A 48 14.70 -11.53 -0.37
CA SER A 48 15.13 -10.13 -0.31
C SER A 48 15.45 -9.62 -1.72
N TYR A 49 14.91 -8.46 -2.05
CA TYR A 49 15.06 -7.81 -3.35
C TYR A 49 15.72 -6.45 -3.14
N THR A 50 16.67 -6.10 -4.01
CA THR A 50 17.27 -4.76 -4.00
C THR A 50 16.57 -3.88 -5.01
N VAL A 51 16.10 -2.72 -4.56
CA VAL A 51 15.46 -1.69 -5.39
C VAL A 51 16.23 -0.38 -5.28
N ARG A 52 16.13 0.45 -6.32
CA ARG A 52 16.87 1.72 -6.42
C ARG A 52 15.93 2.89 -6.27
N LEU A 53 16.29 3.87 -5.45
CA LEU A 53 15.55 5.12 -5.34
C LEU A 53 15.65 5.88 -6.67
N GLU A 54 14.51 6.17 -7.27
CA GLU A 54 14.38 6.93 -8.51
C GLU A 54 14.03 8.39 -8.23
N LYS A 55 13.06 8.64 -7.34
CA LYS A 55 12.64 9.99 -6.96
C LYS A 55 12.46 10.11 -5.45
N HIS A 56 12.84 11.28 -4.94
CA HIS A 56 12.65 11.70 -3.57
C HIS A 56 11.97 13.07 -3.62
N VAL A 57 10.72 13.15 -3.14
CA VAL A 57 9.90 14.37 -3.20
C VAL A 57 9.39 14.73 -1.82
N SER A 58 9.54 15.99 -1.41
CA SER A 58 8.88 16.52 -0.21
C SER A 58 7.41 16.78 -0.50
N VAL A 59 6.53 16.17 0.29
CA VAL A 59 5.07 16.33 0.19
C VAL A 59 4.58 17.37 1.19
N THR A 60 5.06 17.27 2.44
CA THR A 60 4.89 18.27 3.50
C THR A 60 6.26 18.59 4.10
N HIS A 61 6.28 19.38 5.17
CA HIS A 61 7.50 19.67 5.93
C HIS A 61 8.19 18.39 6.44
N ASP A 62 7.42 17.37 6.82
CA ASP A 62 7.92 16.13 7.42
C ASP A 62 7.47 14.86 6.68
N VAL A 63 6.83 14.95 5.51
CA VAL A 63 6.45 13.78 4.71
C VAL A 63 7.23 13.76 3.41
N ARG A 64 7.79 12.60 3.07
CA ARG A 64 8.46 12.33 1.80
C ARG A 64 7.70 11.28 1.01
N LEU A 65 7.64 11.47 -0.30
CA LEU A 65 7.29 10.43 -1.26
C LEU A 65 8.58 9.90 -1.88
N LEU A 66 8.84 8.61 -1.66
CA LEU A 66 9.98 7.91 -2.20
C LEU A 66 9.50 6.94 -3.28
N ARG A 67 10.01 7.13 -4.50
CA ARG A 67 9.72 6.25 -5.64
C ARG A 67 10.90 5.33 -5.89
N PHE A 68 10.67 4.03 -5.82
CA PHE A 68 11.68 3.03 -6.11
C PHE A 68 11.44 2.39 -7.47
N ALA A 69 12.49 2.33 -8.28
CA ALA A 69 12.47 1.65 -9.57
C ALA A 69 12.56 0.12 -9.40
N LEU A 70 11.76 -0.58 -10.18
CA LEU A 70 11.80 -2.04 -10.35
C LEU A 70 12.87 -2.42 -11.39
N LYS A 71 13.13 -3.72 -11.57
CA LYS A 71 14.20 -4.18 -12.48
C LYS A 71 13.89 -3.89 -13.95
N SER A 72 12.62 -3.76 -14.30
CA SER A 72 12.13 -3.54 -15.67
C SER A 72 10.95 -2.58 -15.66
N PRO A 73 10.78 -1.71 -16.69
CA PRO A 73 9.64 -0.81 -16.82
C PRO A 73 8.29 -1.53 -16.95
N HIS A 74 8.30 -2.82 -17.30
CA HIS A 74 7.09 -3.64 -17.43
C HIS A 74 6.76 -4.46 -16.18
N GLN A 75 7.70 -4.55 -15.23
CA GLN A 75 7.52 -5.33 -14.01
C GLN A 75 6.57 -4.61 -13.03
N LYS A 76 5.72 -5.34 -12.33
CA LYS A 76 4.91 -4.88 -11.19
C LYS A 76 5.60 -5.24 -9.88
N LEU A 77 5.29 -4.53 -8.80
CA LEU A 77 5.84 -4.87 -7.49
C LEU A 77 5.37 -6.26 -7.02
N GLY A 78 4.07 -6.56 -7.14
CA GLY A 78 3.51 -7.85 -6.71
C GLY A 78 2.95 -7.83 -5.30
N PHE A 79 1.94 -7.01 -5.06
CA PHE A 79 1.25 -6.94 -3.78
C PHE A 79 -0.25 -6.74 -4.02
N HIS A 80 -1.05 -7.12 -3.04
CA HIS A 80 -2.49 -6.90 -3.01
C HIS A 80 -2.84 -5.74 -2.07
N VAL A 81 -4.04 -5.19 -2.22
CA VAL A 81 -4.54 -4.12 -1.35
C VAL A 81 -4.70 -4.67 0.08
N GLY A 82 -4.09 -4.02 1.06
CA GLY A 82 -3.98 -4.49 2.45
C GLY A 82 -2.59 -5.02 2.81
N GLU A 83 -1.71 -5.22 1.82
CA GLU A 83 -0.35 -5.68 2.02
C GLU A 83 0.68 -4.53 2.04
N HIS A 84 1.80 -4.78 2.71
CA HIS A 84 2.94 -3.88 2.85
C HIS A 84 4.25 -4.59 2.50
N VAL A 85 5.33 -3.81 2.40
CA VAL A 85 6.70 -4.33 2.23
C VAL A 85 7.54 -4.02 3.46
N LEU A 86 8.52 -4.87 3.75
CA LEU A 86 9.52 -4.64 4.78
C LEU A 86 10.76 -4.02 4.13
N LEU A 87 11.16 -2.84 4.57
CA LEU A 87 12.43 -2.23 4.16
C LEU A 87 13.53 -2.55 5.18
N TYR A 88 14.70 -2.90 4.64
CA TYR A 88 15.88 -3.31 5.39
C TYR A 88 17.02 -2.34 5.14
N ALA A 89 17.60 -1.85 6.23
CA ALA A 89 18.77 -0.98 6.20
C ALA A 89 19.75 -1.36 7.30
N ARG A 90 21.04 -1.23 7.01
CA ARG A 90 22.08 -1.21 8.04
C ARG A 90 22.39 0.26 8.37
N ILE A 91 22.06 0.68 9.58
CA ILE A 91 22.22 2.05 10.06
C ILE A 91 23.23 2.00 11.22
N GLY A 92 24.48 2.39 10.95
CA GLY A 92 25.61 2.10 11.82
C GLY A 92 25.79 0.59 12.00
N ASP A 93 25.79 0.13 13.26
CA ASP A 93 25.91 -1.30 13.60
C ASP A 93 24.57 -2.02 13.73
N ARG A 94 23.46 -1.31 13.51
CA ARG A 94 22.12 -1.87 13.70
C ARG A 94 21.53 -2.29 12.36
N LYS A 95 20.99 -3.52 12.32
CA LYS A 95 20.08 -3.96 11.26
C LYS A 95 18.67 -3.50 11.63
N VAL A 96 18.09 -2.63 10.81
CA VAL A 96 16.75 -2.06 11.04
C VAL A 96 15.83 -2.55 9.94
N MET A 97 14.69 -3.09 10.35
CA MET A 97 13.63 -3.58 9.47
C MET A 97 12.31 -2.90 9.85
N ARG A 98 11.61 -2.31 8.89
CA ARG A 98 10.32 -1.64 9.16
C ARG A 98 9.31 -1.86 8.03
N PRO A 99 8.02 -2.05 8.36
CA PRO A 99 6.96 -2.14 7.37
C PRO A 99 6.61 -0.77 6.79
N TYR A 100 6.36 -0.73 5.48
CA TYR A 100 5.81 0.41 4.78
C TYR A 100 4.81 -0.05 3.73
N THR A 101 3.64 0.58 3.70
CA THR A 101 2.61 0.27 2.71
C THR A 101 2.89 1.03 1.42
N PRO A 102 3.02 0.34 0.27
CA PRO A 102 3.06 1.01 -1.03
C PRO A 102 1.78 1.81 -1.25
N VAL A 103 1.93 3.09 -1.59
CA VAL A 103 0.79 3.97 -1.89
C VAL A 103 0.48 4.00 -3.39
N SER A 104 1.38 3.51 -4.24
CA SER A 104 1.12 3.33 -5.68
C SER A 104 0.02 2.29 -5.94
N ARG A 105 -0.64 2.36 -7.10
CA ARG A 105 -1.59 1.33 -7.54
C ARG A 105 -0.90 -0.04 -7.66
N VAL A 106 -1.65 -1.12 -7.39
CA VAL A 106 -1.19 -2.51 -7.49
C VAL A 106 -0.78 -2.92 -8.92
N ASP A 107 -1.37 -2.29 -9.93
CA ASP A 107 -1.11 -2.54 -11.34
C ASP A 107 0.03 -1.70 -11.93
N ARG A 108 0.61 -0.80 -11.13
CA ARG A 108 1.68 0.08 -11.57
C ARG A 108 2.90 -0.73 -12.02
N ARG A 109 3.41 -0.39 -13.20
CA ARG A 109 4.61 -1.00 -13.78
C ARG A 109 5.84 -0.08 -13.62
N GLY A 110 7.02 -0.68 -13.52
CA GLY A 110 8.31 0.00 -13.50
C GLY A 110 8.75 0.60 -12.17
N SER A 111 7.82 0.95 -11.28
CA SER A 111 8.14 1.57 -9.99
C SER A 111 7.03 1.39 -8.97
N PHE A 112 7.34 1.60 -7.70
CA PHE A 112 6.35 1.77 -6.63
C PHE A 112 6.72 2.96 -5.74
N ASP A 113 5.70 3.53 -5.08
CA ASP A 113 5.87 4.69 -4.21
C ASP A 113 5.54 4.31 -2.76
N ILE A 114 6.32 4.80 -1.80
CA ILE A 114 5.98 4.82 -0.38
C ILE A 114 5.93 6.26 0.12
N MET A 115 5.04 6.52 1.08
CA MET A 115 5.03 7.78 1.83
C MET A 115 5.63 7.54 3.21
N VAL A 116 6.58 8.39 3.58
CA VAL A 116 7.35 8.27 4.82
C VAL A 116 7.22 9.55 5.60
N LYS A 117 6.65 9.46 6.82
CA LYS A 117 6.73 10.54 7.80
C LYS A 117 8.11 10.51 8.46
N ILE A 118 8.81 11.63 8.42
CA ILE A 118 10.14 11.83 8.97
C ILE A 118 10.00 12.19 10.44
N TYR A 119 10.71 11.46 11.29
CA TYR A 119 10.81 11.74 12.72
C TYR A 119 12.24 12.22 13.01
N PRO A 120 12.51 13.55 13.01
CA PRO A 120 13.86 14.06 13.22
C PRO A 120 14.32 13.89 14.68
N ALA A 121 15.63 13.79 14.88
CA ALA A 121 16.23 13.92 16.20
C ALA A 121 16.00 15.33 16.79
N GLY A 122 15.96 15.42 18.12
CA GLY A 122 15.82 16.68 18.86
C GLY A 122 14.40 17.26 18.95
N VAL A 123 13.42 16.71 18.22
CA VAL A 123 12.03 17.23 18.20
C VAL A 123 11.19 16.66 19.35
N SER A 124 11.26 15.35 19.57
CA SER A 124 10.46 14.68 20.62
C SER A 124 11.27 14.55 21.91
N ARG A 125 10.74 15.05 23.03
CA ARG A 125 11.33 14.79 24.36
C ARG A 125 11.38 13.30 24.70
N LYS A 126 10.36 12.54 24.30
CA LYS A 126 10.26 11.08 24.54
C LYS A 126 11.18 10.29 23.61
N TYR A 127 11.40 10.78 22.39
CA TYR A 127 12.24 10.13 21.38
C TYR A 127 13.30 11.11 20.87
N PRO A 128 14.31 11.45 21.70
CA PRO A 128 15.29 12.48 21.38
C PRO A 128 16.14 12.15 20.15
N ASN A 129 16.31 10.86 19.83
CA ASN A 129 17.10 10.41 18.66
C ASN A 129 16.26 10.31 17.37
N GLY A 130 14.96 10.62 17.43
CA GLY A 130 14.06 10.49 16.28
C GLY A 130 13.87 9.05 15.80
N GLY A 131 13.36 8.90 14.58
CA GLY A 131 13.14 7.62 13.92
C GLY A 131 14.34 7.18 13.09
N LEU A 132 14.94 6.04 13.42
CA LEU A 132 16.13 5.53 12.71
C LEU A 132 15.87 5.31 11.21
N MET A 133 14.86 4.50 10.88
CA MET A 133 14.55 4.19 9.48
C MET A 133 14.02 5.42 8.73
N SER A 134 13.20 6.26 9.36
CA SER A 134 12.67 7.45 8.68
C SER A 134 13.78 8.45 8.33
N GLN A 135 14.72 8.71 9.24
CA GLN A 135 15.85 9.61 8.98
C GLN A 135 16.82 9.00 7.95
N TYR A 136 17.02 7.68 7.95
CA TYR A 136 17.78 7.00 6.92
C TYR A 136 17.13 7.11 5.54
N LEU A 137 15.81 6.92 5.45
CA LEU A 137 15.08 7.08 4.20
C LEU A 137 15.10 8.53 3.69
N ASP A 138 15.08 9.52 4.59
CA ASP A 138 15.22 10.94 4.26
C ASP A 138 16.63 11.32 3.78
N SER A 139 17.66 10.54 4.14
CA SER A 139 19.03 10.82 3.68
C SER A 139 19.36 10.19 2.31
N LEU A 140 18.51 9.29 1.81
CA LEU A 140 18.71 8.64 0.52
C LEU A 140 18.61 9.63 -0.64
N LYS A 141 19.51 9.46 -1.60
CA LYS A 141 19.54 10.21 -2.87
C LYS A 141 19.08 9.32 -4.03
N PRO A 142 18.49 9.89 -5.09
CA PRO A 142 18.25 9.15 -6.32
C PRO A 142 19.51 8.41 -6.78
N GLY A 143 19.40 7.10 -7.01
CA GLY A 143 20.55 6.23 -7.27
C GLY A 143 20.86 5.25 -6.14
N ASP A 144 20.55 5.61 -4.90
CA ASP A 144 20.80 4.75 -3.74
C ASP A 144 19.91 3.50 -3.76
N LYS A 145 20.39 2.43 -3.12
CA LYS A 145 19.73 1.13 -3.10
C LYS A 145 19.29 0.75 -1.70
N ILE A 146 18.15 0.08 -1.61
CA ILE A 146 17.62 -0.48 -0.36
C ILE A 146 17.10 -1.89 -0.60
N GLN A 147 17.17 -2.72 0.45
CA GLN A 147 16.61 -4.05 0.43
C GLN A 147 15.14 -4.03 0.87
N ILE A 148 14.30 -4.78 0.15
CA ILE A 148 12.89 -4.97 0.46
C ILE A 148 12.54 -6.46 0.51
N GLN A 149 11.53 -6.79 1.30
CA GLN A 149 10.94 -8.14 1.36
C GLN A 149 9.42 -7.99 1.42
N GLY A 150 8.70 -8.95 0.83
CA GLY A 150 7.24 -8.98 0.86
C GLY A 150 6.66 -9.77 -0.31
N PRO A 151 5.36 -9.59 -0.60
CA PRO A 151 4.42 -8.78 0.20
C PRO A 151 4.19 -9.39 1.59
N LYS A 152 3.74 -8.59 2.55
CA LYS A 152 3.34 -9.01 3.92
C LYS A 152 1.99 -8.42 4.25
N GLY A 153 1.16 -9.15 4.98
CA GLY A 153 -0.14 -8.67 5.40
C GLY A 153 -0.94 -9.79 6.04
N ARG A 154 -2.01 -9.44 6.76
CA ARG A 154 -2.97 -10.43 7.27
C ARG A 154 -4.24 -10.46 6.44
N PHE A 155 -4.59 -9.35 5.82
CA PHE A 155 -5.84 -9.15 5.10
C PHE A 155 -5.55 -8.60 3.71
N VAL A 156 -6.32 -9.09 2.75
CA VAL A 156 -6.34 -8.64 1.37
C VAL A 156 -7.74 -8.18 1.04
N TYR A 157 -7.86 -7.00 0.44
CA TYR A 157 -9.10 -6.54 -0.16
C TYR A 157 -9.16 -6.96 -1.63
N GLU A 158 -10.13 -7.81 -1.97
CA GLU A 158 -10.33 -8.34 -3.33
C GLU A 158 -11.34 -7.52 -4.14
N GLY A 159 -11.80 -6.39 -3.60
CA GLY A 159 -12.80 -5.51 -4.20
C GLY A 159 -14.23 -5.90 -3.85
N ARG A 160 -15.15 -4.93 -3.99
CA ARG A 160 -16.60 -5.08 -3.82
C ARG A 160 -16.99 -5.70 -2.49
N GLY A 161 -16.35 -5.21 -1.42
CA GLY A 161 -16.57 -5.66 -0.04
C GLY A 161 -15.97 -7.02 0.30
N LYS A 162 -15.25 -7.67 -0.61
CA LYS A 162 -14.62 -8.97 -0.37
C LYS A 162 -13.27 -8.78 0.29
N PHE A 163 -13.09 -9.45 1.42
CA PHE A 163 -11.80 -9.57 2.08
C PHE A 163 -11.40 -11.04 2.14
N ALA A 164 -10.10 -11.28 2.10
CA ALA A 164 -9.51 -12.58 2.36
C ALA A 164 -8.37 -12.44 3.36
N THR A 165 -8.04 -13.52 4.06
CA THR A 165 -6.79 -13.62 4.80
C THR A 165 -5.62 -13.89 3.85
N ALA A 166 -4.39 -13.66 4.30
CA ALA A 166 -3.18 -13.88 3.48
C ALA A 166 -2.98 -15.34 3.01
N ASP A 167 -3.53 -16.31 3.74
CA ASP A 167 -3.58 -17.74 3.39
C ASP A 167 -4.79 -18.12 2.51
N GLY A 168 -5.59 -17.14 2.08
CA GLY A 168 -6.64 -17.30 1.08
C GLY A 168 -8.03 -17.62 1.64
N HIS A 169 -8.25 -17.57 2.96
CA HIS A 169 -9.58 -17.76 3.53
C HIS A 169 -10.45 -16.53 3.27
N LYS A 170 -11.58 -16.73 2.59
CA LYS A 170 -12.54 -15.66 2.31
C LYS A 170 -13.29 -15.28 3.58
N LEU A 171 -13.37 -13.98 3.84
CA LEU A 171 -14.13 -13.40 4.94
C LEU A 171 -15.56 -13.07 4.48
N PRO A 172 -16.50 -12.86 5.43
CA PRO A 172 -17.84 -12.39 5.11
C PRO A 172 -17.82 -11.09 4.30
N LEU A 173 -18.83 -10.91 3.44
CA LEU A 173 -18.97 -9.71 2.62
C LEU A 173 -19.18 -8.47 3.50
N VAL A 174 -18.33 -7.46 3.33
CA VAL A 174 -18.35 -6.23 4.12
C VAL A 174 -19.05 -5.12 3.34
N ALA A 175 -20.26 -4.77 3.77
CA ALA A 175 -21.03 -3.66 3.20
C ALA A 175 -20.58 -2.28 3.74
N ARG A 176 -20.11 -2.22 4.99
CA ARG A 176 -19.69 -0.99 5.67
C ARG A 176 -18.35 -1.19 6.35
N LEU A 177 -17.43 -0.27 6.16
CA LEU A 177 -16.07 -0.32 6.69
C LEU A 177 -15.79 0.88 7.59
N GLY A 178 -15.40 0.61 8.84
CA GLY A 178 -14.88 1.62 9.76
C GLY A 178 -13.35 1.63 9.72
N LEU A 179 -12.75 2.79 9.45
CA LEU A 179 -11.31 2.99 9.41
C LEU A 179 -10.90 4.01 10.47
N VAL A 180 -9.83 3.72 11.21
CA VAL A 180 -9.21 4.68 12.12
C VAL A 180 -7.72 4.76 11.78
N ALA A 181 -7.25 5.94 11.41
CA ALA A 181 -5.86 6.20 11.09
C ALA A 181 -5.31 7.28 12.01
N ALA A 182 -4.05 7.12 12.40
CA ALA A 182 -3.31 8.15 13.13
C ALA A 182 -1.95 8.39 12.48
N GLY A 183 -1.65 9.64 12.12
CA GLY A 183 -0.39 10.02 11.48
C GLY A 183 -0.04 9.15 10.26
N SER A 184 1.13 8.51 10.27
CA SER A 184 1.59 7.63 9.18
C SER A 184 0.75 6.38 8.95
N GLY A 185 -0.11 6.01 9.92
CA GLY A 185 -1.06 4.91 9.82
C GLY A 185 -2.18 5.10 8.78
N VAL A 186 -2.24 6.25 8.12
CA VAL A 186 -3.16 6.51 7.00
C VAL A 186 -2.76 5.80 5.71
N THR A 187 -1.51 5.38 5.54
CA THR A 187 -1.04 4.80 4.25
C THR A 187 -1.73 3.48 3.85
N PRO A 188 -2.01 2.51 4.75
CA PRO A 188 -2.89 1.37 4.43
C PRO A 188 -4.32 1.79 4.05
N MET A 189 -4.86 2.79 4.74
CA MET A 189 -6.22 3.28 4.49
C MET A 189 -6.31 3.95 3.12
N LEU A 190 -5.30 4.75 2.76
CA LEU A 190 -5.21 5.40 1.47
C LEU A 190 -5.09 4.39 0.33
N GLN A 191 -4.29 3.32 0.51
CA GLN A 191 -4.17 2.24 -0.47
C GLN A 191 -5.53 1.56 -0.72
N LEU A 192 -6.29 1.30 0.35
CA LEU A 192 -7.63 0.72 0.28
C LEU A 192 -8.63 1.67 -0.39
N LEU A 193 -8.69 2.92 0.05
CA LEU A 193 -9.60 3.94 -0.49
C LEU A 193 -9.36 4.18 -1.98
N ARG A 194 -8.10 4.29 -2.42
CA ARG A 194 -7.74 4.44 -3.83
C ARG A 194 -8.24 3.28 -4.70
N HIS A 195 -8.27 2.07 -4.16
CA HIS A 195 -8.76 0.91 -4.88
C HIS A 195 -10.29 0.85 -4.90
N LEU A 196 -10.90 0.94 -3.71
CA LEU A 196 -12.35 0.86 -3.51
C LEU A 196 -13.08 1.96 -4.27
N LEU A 197 -12.65 3.22 -4.14
CA LEU A 197 -13.31 4.37 -4.76
C LEU A 197 -13.06 4.48 -6.28
N ALA A 198 -12.11 3.72 -6.82
CA ALA A 198 -11.86 3.65 -8.25
C ALA A 198 -12.75 2.62 -8.98
N ASP A 199 -13.35 1.65 -8.27
CA ASP A 199 -14.31 0.71 -8.86
C ASP A 199 -15.74 1.21 -8.64
N ASN A 200 -16.37 1.74 -9.69
CA ASN A 200 -17.77 2.21 -9.65
C ASN A 200 -18.79 1.09 -9.38
N ALA A 201 -18.40 -0.17 -9.56
CA ALA A 201 -19.23 -1.33 -9.21
C ALA A 201 -19.10 -1.73 -7.73
N ASP A 202 -18.14 -1.15 -7.01
CA ASP A 202 -18.00 -1.32 -5.58
C ASP A 202 -19.06 -0.50 -4.84
N ARG A 203 -19.78 -1.16 -3.94
CA ARG A 203 -20.87 -0.57 -3.15
C ARG A 203 -20.53 -0.49 -1.66
N THR A 204 -19.32 -0.88 -1.26
CA THR A 204 -18.88 -0.77 0.13
C THR A 204 -18.85 0.70 0.54
N THR A 205 -19.51 1.03 1.65
CA THR A 205 -19.40 2.36 2.25
C THR A 205 -18.30 2.39 3.30
N VAL A 206 -17.61 3.53 3.42
CA VAL A 206 -16.46 3.69 4.29
C VAL A 206 -16.65 4.92 5.18
N MET A 207 -16.49 4.74 6.48
CA MET A 207 -16.35 5.83 7.44
C MET A 207 -14.92 5.80 7.98
N MET A 208 -14.20 6.90 7.82
CA MET A 208 -12.82 7.02 8.29
C MET A 208 -12.70 8.12 9.35
N ILE A 209 -11.97 7.83 10.42
CA ILE A 209 -11.52 8.80 11.41
C ILE A 209 -10.01 9.00 11.21
N ASP A 210 -9.59 10.21 10.87
CA ASP A 210 -8.19 10.59 10.68
C ASP A 210 -7.71 11.46 11.85
N VAL A 211 -6.71 10.94 12.59
CA VAL A 211 -6.23 11.51 13.85
C VAL A 211 -4.82 12.08 13.69
N ASN A 212 -4.64 13.38 13.91
CA ASN A 212 -3.34 14.07 13.75
C ASN A 212 -3.12 15.13 14.83
N SER A 213 -1.87 15.42 15.19
CA SER A 213 -1.54 16.43 16.22
C SER A 213 -1.78 17.87 15.74
N SER A 214 -1.57 18.12 14.46
CA SER A 214 -1.86 19.40 13.81
C SER A 214 -2.41 19.18 12.40
N GLU A 215 -2.99 20.24 11.84
CA GLU A 215 -3.51 20.23 10.48
C GLU A 215 -2.41 20.08 9.42
N GLN A 216 -1.21 20.57 9.71
CA GLN A 216 -0.04 20.47 8.83
C GLN A 216 0.55 19.05 8.78
N ASP A 217 0.18 18.20 9.74
CA ASP A 217 0.60 16.80 9.82
C ASP A 217 -0.26 15.85 8.96
N ILE A 218 -1.39 16.33 8.44
CA ILE A 218 -2.35 15.49 7.72
C ILE A 218 -1.76 15.05 6.38
N ILE A 219 -1.43 13.76 6.29
CA ILE A 219 -0.91 13.15 5.07
C ILE A 219 -2.05 12.97 4.06
N ALA A 220 -1.79 13.29 2.79
CA ALA A 220 -2.78 13.16 1.69
C ALA A 220 -4.08 13.95 1.92
N ARG A 221 -4.01 15.07 2.66
CA ARG A 221 -5.17 15.89 3.03
C ARG A 221 -6.10 16.20 1.86
N GLN A 222 -5.56 16.79 0.79
CA GLN A 222 -6.35 17.22 -0.37
C GLN A 222 -7.06 16.02 -1.01
N GLU A 223 -6.38 14.89 -1.16
CA GLU A 223 -6.94 13.69 -1.76
C GLU A 223 -8.08 13.11 -0.91
N LEU A 224 -7.91 13.09 0.42
CA LEU A 224 -8.97 12.66 1.34
C LEU A 224 -10.18 13.62 1.31
N ASP A 225 -9.95 14.93 1.24
CA ASP A 225 -11.01 15.94 1.09
C ASP A 225 -11.75 15.77 -0.24
N ASP A 226 -11.02 15.55 -1.34
CA ASP A 226 -11.59 15.32 -2.66
C ASP A 226 -12.42 14.03 -2.68
N TYR A 227 -11.97 12.96 -2.01
CA TYR A 227 -12.78 11.76 -1.85
C TYR A 227 -14.05 12.02 -1.06
N ALA A 228 -13.98 12.72 0.06
CA ALA A 228 -15.14 13.01 0.91
C ALA A 228 -16.17 13.88 0.17
N LYS A 229 -15.71 14.78 -0.71
CA LYS A 229 -16.56 15.65 -1.52
C LYS A 229 -17.20 14.91 -2.70
N ASN A 230 -16.44 14.08 -3.40
CA ASN A 230 -16.84 13.53 -4.70
C ASN A 230 -17.44 12.11 -4.61
N HIS A 231 -17.27 11.39 -3.49
CA HIS A 231 -17.77 10.03 -3.33
C HIS A 231 -18.75 9.93 -2.15
N ALA A 232 -20.04 9.78 -2.44
CA ALA A 232 -21.08 9.62 -1.42
C ALA A 232 -20.90 8.36 -0.53
N ALA A 233 -20.13 7.37 -1.00
CA ALA A 233 -19.79 6.16 -0.25
C ALA A 233 -18.69 6.38 0.81
N PHE A 234 -18.02 7.54 0.83
CA PHE A 234 -16.94 7.84 1.77
C PHE A 234 -17.30 9.00 2.70
N MET A 235 -17.16 8.76 4.00
CA MET A 235 -17.33 9.77 5.05
C MET A 235 -16.02 9.92 5.82
N LEU A 236 -15.55 11.15 5.96
CA LEU A 236 -14.31 11.48 6.66
C LEU A 236 -14.60 12.31 7.91
N GLY A 237 -14.17 11.82 9.07
CA GLY A 237 -14.06 12.56 10.31
C GLY A 237 -12.59 12.88 10.61
N ARG A 238 -12.32 14.07 11.14
CA ARG A 238 -10.97 14.48 11.58
C ARG A 238 -10.96 14.71 13.07
N VAL A 239 -9.90 14.24 13.72
CA VAL A 239 -9.68 14.42 15.16
C VAL A 239 -8.30 14.99 15.38
N ARG A 240 -8.23 16.07 16.15
CA ARG A 240 -6.95 16.58 16.64
C ARG A 240 -6.53 15.78 17.87
N TRP A 241 -5.31 15.26 17.87
CA TRP A 241 -4.74 14.65 19.07
C TRP A 241 -4.11 15.71 19.97
N GLU A 242 -4.51 15.70 21.23
CA GLU A 242 -3.94 16.54 22.29
C GLU A 242 -3.43 15.62 23.42
N PRO A 243 -2.19 15.80 23.91
CA PRO A 243 -1.72 15.04 25.05
C PRO A 243 -2.52 15.39 26.29
N ALA A 244 -2.89 14.37 27.09
CA ALA A 244 -3.48 14.61 28.40
C ALA A 244 -2.52 15.43 29.26
N THR A 245 -3.00 16.56 29.79
CA THR A 245 -2.32 17.27 30.88
C THR A 245 -2.33 16.37 32.13
N ASN A 246 -1.30 16.47 32.98
CA ASN A 246 -1.09 15.63 34.17
C ASN A 246 -2.20 15.69 35.26
N ASP A 247 -3.39 16.21 34.96
CA ASP A 247 -4.57 16.07 35.81
C ASP A 247 -5.28 14.77 35.44
N GLU A 248 -5.21 13.79 36.35
CA GLU A 248 -5.64 12.39 36.22
C GLU A 248 -7.16 12.16 35.99
N THR A 249 -7.89 13.08 35.38
CA THR A 249 -9.35 12.96 35.17
C THR A 249 -9.81 13.04 33.71
N HIS A 250 -8.93 13.38 32.77
CA HIS A 250 -9.28 13.35 31.35
C HIS A 250 -8.70 12.10 30.69
N ARG A 251 -9.44 10.99 30.78
CA ARG A 251 -9.43 9.96 29.73
C ARG A 251 -9.43 10.70 28.40
N THR A 252 -8.64 10.25 27.42
CA THR A 252 -8.75 10.68 26.02
C THR A 252 -10.20 10.48 25.58
N GLN A 253 -11.03 11.49 25.82
CA GLN A 253 -12.36 11.58 25.27
C GLN A 253 -12.10 11.86 23.81
N VAL A 254 -12.43 10.91 22.94
CA VAL A 254 -12.84 11.29 21.59
C VAL A 254 -13.99 12.26 21.83
N PRO A 255 -13.88 13.57 21.53
CA PRO A 255 -14.90 14.51 21.94
C PRO A 255 -16.23 14.12 21.26
N THR A 256 -17.17 13.54 22.01
CA THR A 256 -18.52 13.26 21.51
C THR A 256 -19.28 14.57 21.28
N THR A 257 -18.92 15.62 22.01
CA THR A 257 -19.34 17.01 21.86
C THR A 257 -18.31 17.82 21.09
N GLY A 258 -17.95 17.33 19.90
CA GLY A 258 -16.96 17.97 19.04
C GLY A 258 -17.07 17.59 17.57
N TRP A 259 -18.24 17.12 17.13
CA TRP A 259 -18.58 17.05 15.71
C TRP A 259 -18.72 18.47 15.17
N GLN A 260 -17.61 19.21 15.09
CA GLN A 260 -17.54 20.40 14.27
C GLN A 260 -17.73 19.94 12.83
N ARG A 261 -18.99 20.08 12.40
CA ARG A 261 -19.47 20.01 11.03
C ARG A 261 -18.72 21.05 10.19
N TRP A 262 -17.49 20.76 9.79
CA TRP A 262 -16.75 21.50 8.77
C TRP A 262 -17.28 21.06 7.40
N ASP A 263 -18.45 21.58 7.07
CA ASP A 263 -18.84 22.28 5.85
C ASP A 263 -20.36 22.13 5.66
N ARG A 264 -21.10 23.16 6.05
CA ARG A 264 -22.52 23.28 5.74
C ARG A 264 -22.64 24.01 4.42
N ALA A 265 -22.33 23.31 3.32
CA ALA A 265 -22.61 23.80 1.98
C ALA A 265 -23.13 22.63 1.10
N HIS A 266 -24.46 22.61 0.95
CA HIS A 266 -25.23 21.93 -0.10
C HIS A 266 -25.43 20.41 -0.02
N ARG A 267 -26.50 19.99 0.67
CA ARG A 267 -27.39 18.92 0.16
C ARG A 267 -28.83 19.45 0.11
N PRO A 268 -29.47 19.51 -1.07
CA PRO A 268 -30.92 19.68 -1.15
C PRO A 268 -31.60 18.33 -0.87
N GLY A 269 -32.52 18.32 0.10
CA GLY A 269 -33.56 17.29 0.25
C GLY A 269 -33.10 15.88 0.64
N GLY A 270 -33.26 15.54 1.92
CA GLY A 270 -33.19 14.15 2.38
C GLY A 270 -33.04 14.07 3.89
N ASN A 271 -34.13 13.71 4.57
CA ASN A 271 -34.10 13.39 6.00
C ASN A 271 -33.20 12.16 6.21
N ALA A 272 -32.06 12.35 6.85
CA ALA A 272 -31.17 11.27 7.27
C ALA A 272 -31.28 11.17 8.80
N GLU A 273 -31.90 10.08 9.26
CA GLU A 273 -31.79 9.65 10.65
C GLU A 273 -30.31 9.34 10.95
N THR A 274 -29.79 10.05 11.94
CA THR A 274 -28.42 9.97 12.42
C THR A 274 -28.24 8.69 13.23
N CYS A 275 -27.32 7.83 12.83
CA CYS A 275 -26.86 6.72 13.66
C CYS A 275 -25.74 7.26 14.56
N CYS A 276 -26.04 7.48 15.84
CA CYS A 276 -25.09 7.98 16.84
C CYS A 276 -24.28 6.83 17.43
N LEU A 277 -22.98 7.05 17.65
CA LEU A 277 -22.09 6.11 18.34
C LEU A 277 -22.41 5.97 19.85
N GLU A 278 -23.35 6.75 20.37
CA GLU A 278 -23.87 6.61 21.74
C GLU A 278 -24.63 5.28 21.93
N ASP A 279 -25.18 4.69 20.87
CA ASP A 279 -25.92 3.41 20.94
C ASP A 279 -25.02 2.18 21.11
N LEU A 280 -23.69 2.33 21.02
CA LEU A 280 -22.72 1.25 21.23
C LEU A 280 -22.17 1.21 22.66
N GLU A 281 -22.35 2.26 23.46
CA GLU A 281 -21.89 2.28 24.86
C GLU A 281 -22.86 1.60 25.84
N SER A 282 -24.08 1.24 25.41
CA SER A 282 -25.05 0.54 26.26
C SER A 282 -24.77 -0.95 26.42
N ASP A 283 -23.88 -1.56 25.64
CA ASP A 283 -23.63 -3.01 25.66
C ASP A 283 -22.29 -3.35 26.35
N LYS A 284 -22.13 -2.91 27.60
CA LYS A 284 -21.00 -3.26 28.46
C LYS A 284 -21.19 -4.63 29.12
N THR A 285 -21.17 -5.70 28.32
CA THR A 285 -20.82 -7.05 28.79
C THR A 285 -20.12 -7.84 27.70
N ALA A 286 -18.85 -7.52 27.44
CA ALA A 286 -17.95 -8.44 26.74
C ALA A 286 -16.54 -8.31 27.33
N SER A 287 -16.23 -9.19 28.28
CA SER A 287 -14.89 -9.38 28.82
C SER A 287 -14.00 -10.02 27.76
N TRP A 288 -12.99 -9.29 27.28
CA TRP A 288 -11.92 -9.84 26.47
C TRP A 288 -10.82 -10.36 27.40
N HIS A 289 -10.68 -11.68 27.51
CA HIS A 289 -9.53 -12.30 28.16
C HIS A 289 -8.32 -12.26 27.22
N HIS A 290 -7.18 -11.87 27.79
CA HIS A 290 -5.87 -11.83 27.15
C HIS A 290 -5.32 -13.22 26.82
#